data_AF-A0A2P4XN11-F1
#
_entry.id   AF-A0A2P4XN11-F1
#
_cell.length_a   1.000
_cell.length_b   1.000
_cell.length_c   1.000
_cell.angle_alpha   90.00
_cell.angle_beta   90.00
_cell.angle_gamma   90.00
#
_symmetry.space_group_name_H-M   'P 1'
#
loop_
_entity.id
_entity.type
_entity.pdbx_description
1 polymer ?
#
loop_
_entity_poly.entity_id
_entity_poly.type
_entity_poly.pdbx_seq_one_letter_code
_entity_poly.pdbx_strand_id
1 'polypeptide(L)'
;MKITNPTAFALVCLLAQATAKKDFTPPKHGSGNDTDSITTAASFDASGVKMTVCPSGDCATGKFMKLSVTSITELDAKGATVVSVDKIKPKQSDWTAITTSVVDGVNVSSTTFVAAPTVGSTNTVVNFNLTASIYQGDATVQYGDQSLSVPAGALKFTVDISGWKFTNTANTLTLAVLLDAKGPNGKALDKPKKKSNSTDDSETATVERVDMGDSMFMDAPTYAILDGTQTNLINSSVVVSGGDTSFEWVFSSFTKTLHYDPVLGEDTSTSASSSGSSASASASSSGSESSSTSSASKLSLSGLAATCLAMLAYNFF
;
A
#
# COMPACT_ATOMS: atom_id res chain seq x y z
N MET A 1 8.96 -46.04 53.02
CA MET A 1 8.11 -45.60 51.89
C MET A 1 9.03 -45.08 50.79
N LYS A 2 9.01 -45.70 49.61
CA LYS A 2 9.76 -45.26 48.42
C LYS A 2 8.84 -44.34 47.61
N ILE A 3 9.26 -43.09 47.41
CA ILE A 3 8.57 -42.14 46.53
C ILE A 3 9.31 -42.15 45.20
N THR A 4 8.65 -42.68 44.17
CA THR A 4 9.09 -42.65 42.77
C THR A 4 8.70 -41.32 42.13
N ASN A 5 9.68 -40.60 41.57
CA ASN A 5 9.45 -39.41 40.76
C ASN A 5 8.98 -39.82 39.35
N PRO A 6 7.85 -39.31 38.84
CA PRO A 6 7.51 -39.45 37.44
C PRO A 6 8.15 -38.30 36.64
N THR A 7 8.89 -38.70 35.61
CA THR A 7 9.36 -37.86 34.51
C THR A 7 8.18 -37.18 33.81
N ALA A 8 8.11 -35.85 33.88
CA ALA A 8 7.21 -35.05 33.05
C ALA A 8 7.86 -34.84 31.67
N PHE A 9 7.32 -35.53 30.67
CA PHE A 9 7.52 -35.23 29.25
C PHE A 9 6.92 -33.84 28.96
N ALA A 10 7.77 -32.82 28.84
CA ALA A 10 7.37 -31.54 28.25
C ALA A 10 7.33 -31.72 26.73
N LEU A 11 6.16 -32.10 26.22
CA LEU A 11 5.84 -32.04 24.79
C LEU A 11 5.78 -30.56 24.39
N VAL A 12 6.89 -30.05 23.87
CA VAL A 12 6.95 -28.73 23.22
C VAL A 12 6.13 -28.82 21.94
N CYS A 13 4.88 -28.37 21.99
CA CYS A 13 4.10 -28.07 20.80
C CYS A 13 4.71 -26.85 20.10
N LEU A 14 5.77 -27.09 19.31
CA LEU A 14 6.18 -26.20 18.22
C LEU A 14 5.06 -26.21 17.17
N LEU A 15 4.05 -25.37 17.38
CA LEU A 15 3.16 -24.94 16.31
C LEU A 15 4.03 -24.17 15.31
N ALA A 16 4.51 -24.87 14.29
CA ALA A 16 4.93 -24.23 13.06
C ALA A 16 3.70 -23.49 12.51
N GLN A 17 3.61 -22.20 12.80
CA GLN A 17 2.70 -21.32 12.07
C GLN A 17 3.23 -21.28 10.65
N ALA A 18 2.73 -22.17 9.79
CA ALA A 18 2.91 -22.05 8.37
C ALA A 18 2.30 -20.69 7.99
N THR A 19 3.15 -19.74 7.60
CA THR A 19 2.74 -18.41 7.13
C THR A 19 1.96 -18.59 5.84
N ALA A 20 0.64 -18.71 5.96
CA ALA A 20 -0.24 -18.88 4.82
C ALA A 20 -0.28 -17.58 4.02
N LYS A 21 -0.05 -17.67 2.71
CA LYS A 21 -0.31 -16.60 1.73
C LYS A 21 -1.68 -15.98 2.02
N LYS A 22 -1.76 -14.65 2.05
CA LYS A 22 -3.05 -13.96 2.14
C LYS A 22 -3.49 -13.60 0.73
N ASP A 23 -4.75 -13.85 0.43
CA ASP A 23 -5.34 -13.58 -0.86
C ASP A 23 -6.65 -12.83 -0.66
N PHE A 24 -6.84 -11.76 -1.43
CA PHE A 24 -8.13 -11.12 -1.62
C PHE A 24 -8.79 -11.72 -2.86
N THR A 25 -10.00 -12.23 -2.69
CA THR A 25 -10.87 -12.65 -3.79
C THR A 25 -12.08 -11.73 -3.77
N PRO A 26 -12.53 -11.24 -4.93
CA PRO A 26 -13.72 -10.38 -4.97
C PRO A 26 -14.94 -11.12 -4.38
N PRO A 27 -15.88 -10.40 -3.76
CA PRO A 27 -17.13 -10.99 -3.30
C PRO A 27 -17.82 -11.74 -4.46
N LYS A 28 -18.26 -12.98 -4.22
CA LYS A 28 -19.04 -13.73 -5.22
C LYS A 28 -20.37 -13.02 -5.44
N HIS A 29 -20.79 -12.87 -6.70
CA HIS A 29 -22.12 -12.37 -7.04
C HIS A 29 -23.19 -13.17 -6.27
N GLY A 30 -23.96 -12.47 -5.44
CA GLY A 30 -25.27 -12.96 -5.04
C GLY A 30 -26.17 -13.02 -6.27
N SER A 31 -27.19 -13.88 -6.27
CA SER A 31 -28.19 -14.02 -7.34
C SER A 31 -29.09 -12.77 -7.55
N GLY A 32 -28.66 -11.58 -7.10
CA GLY A 32 -29.32 -10.30 -7.31
C GLY A 32 -28.57 -9.48 -8.35
N ASN A 33 -29.30 -8.66 -9.11
CA ASN A 33 -28.82 -7.81 -10.21
C ASN A 33 -27.87 -6.66 -9.77
N ASP A 34 -26.98 -6.86 -8.79
CA ASP A 34 -25.95 -5.88 -8.48
C ASP A 34 -24.86 -5.95 -9.56
N THR A 35 -24.94 -5.02 -10.50
CA THR A 35 -24.06 -4.89 -11.67
C THR A 35 -22.66 -4.36 -11.35
N ASP A 36 -22.39 -4.00 -10.08
CA ASP A 36 -21.26 -3.15 -9.72
C ASP A 36 -20.27 -3.84 -8.76
N SER A 37 -20.06 -5.16 -8.88
CA SER A 37 -19.01 -5.83 -8.11
C SER A 37 -17.66 -5.75 -8.83
N ILE A 38 -16.64 -5.32 -8.11
CA ILE A 38 -15.26 -5.36 -8.61
C ILE A 38 -14.83 -6.79 -8.94
N THR A 39 -14.03 -6.95 -9.99
CA THR A 39 -13.42 -8.24 -10.33
C THR A 39 -12.03 -8.43 -9.74
N THR A 40 -11.41 -7.37 -9.21
CA THR A 40 -10.02 -7.41 -8.77
C THR A 40 -9.76 -8.51 -7.74
N ALA A 41 -8.75 -9.33 -8.00
CA ALA A 41 -8.12 -10.19 -7.00
C ALA A 41 -6.75 -9.63 -6.62
N ALA A 42 -6.28 -9.95 -5.42
CA ALA A 42 -4.93 -9.61 -5.01
C ALA A 42 -4.30 -10.73 -4.18
N SER A 43 -2.98 -10.82 -4.23
CA SER A 43 -2.22 -11.75 -3.42
C SER A 43 -1.05 -11.09 -2.72
N PHE A 44 -0.81 -11.52 -1.49
CA PHE A 44 0.18 -10.96 -0.58
C PHE A 44 1.18 -12.04 -0.19
N ASP A 45 2.45 -11.80 -0.52
CA ASP A 45 3.50 -12.80 -0.39
C ASP A 45 3.83 -13.06 1.09
N ALA A 46 3.89 -14.34 1.49
CA ALA A 46 4.21 -14.72 2.86
C ALA A 46 5.68 -14.47 3.24
N SER A 47 6.56 -14.25 2.26
CA SER A 47 8.01 -14.18 2.44
C SER A 47 8.63 -12.81 2.15
N GLY A 48 7.81 -11.76 2.05
CA GLY A 48 8.31 -10.40 1.91
C GLY A 48 7.23 -9.38 1.61
N VAL A 49 7.69 -8.17 1.30
CA VAL A 49 6.83 -7.02 1.03
C VAL A 49 6.47 -6.99 -0.46
N LYS A 50 5.65 -7.96 -0.87
CA LYS A 50 5.24 -8.12 -2.27
C LYS A 50 3.73 -8.28 -2.37
N MET A 51 3.17 -7.52 -3.30
CA MET A 51 1.75 -7.51 -3.65
C MET A 51 1.60 -7.79 -5.14
N THR A 52 0.65 -8.62 -5.50
CA THR A 52 0.20 -8.78 -6.89
C THR A 52 -1.27 -8.43 -6.95
N VAL A 53 -1.65 -7.57 -7.89
CA VAL A 53 -3.02 -7.11 -8.15
C VAL A 53 -3.42 -7.56 -9.54
N CYS A 54 -4.59 -8.16 -9.66
CA CYS A 54 -5.08 -8.80 -10.87
C CYS A 54 -6.48 -8.23 -11.15
N PRO A 55 -6.59 -7.15 -11.93
CA PRO A 55 -7.86 -6.47 -12.16
C PRO A 55 -8.96 -7.38 -12.69
N SER A 56 -8.61 -8.38 -13.51
CA SER A 56 -9.55 -9.36 -14.06
C SER A 56 -10.01 -10.44 -13.07
N GLY A 57 -9.48 -10.44 -11.84
CA GLY A 57 -9.74 -11.47 -10.83
C GLY A 57 -8.95 -12.76 -10.98
N ASP A 58 -8.21 -12.90 -12.07
CA ASP A 58 -7.37 -14.07 -12.34
C ASP A 58 -5.89 -13.68 -12.41
N CYS A 59 -5.14 -14.04 -11.38
CA CYS A 59 -3.70 -13.81 -11.32
C CYS A 59 -2.86 -14.85 -12.08
N ALA A 60 -3.46 -15.93 -12.57
CA ALA A 60 -2.75 -16.99 -13.28
C ALA A 60 -2.70 -16.75 -14.78
N THR A 61 -3.84 -16.41 -15.40
CA THR A 61 -3.93 -16.18 -16.86
C THR A 61 -4.38 -14.77 -17.24
N GLY A 62 -4.90 -14.00 -16.29
CA GLY A 62 -5.24 -12.60 -16.49
C GLY A 62 -4.02 -11.69 -16.52
N LYS A 63 -4.29 -10.38 -16.60
CA LYS A 63 -3.27 -9.36 -16.43
C LYS A 63 -3.00 -9.10 -14.97
N PHE A 64 -1.79 -8.65 -14.66
CA PHE A 64 -1.42 -8.29 -13.30
C PHE A 64 -0.46 -7.11 -13.24
N MET A 65 -0.49 -6.46 -12.09
CA MET A 65 0.53 -5.54 -11.61
C MET A 65 1.16 -6.16 -10.36
N LYS A 66 2.47 -6.07 -10.25
CA LYS A 66 3.22 -6.54 -9.09
C LYS A 66 4.08 -5.41 -8.56
N LEU A 67 3.97 -5.20 -7.25
CA LEU A 67 4.81 -4.29 -6.49
C LEU A 67 5.62 -5.10 -5.49
N SER A 68 6.91 -4.82 -5.36
CA SER A 68 7.77 -5.41 -4.33
C SER A 68 8.70 -4.37 -3.74
N VAL A 69 8.62 -4.10 -2.44
CA VAL A 69 9.59 -3.19 -1.78
C VAL A 69 10.95 -3.87 -1.75
N THR A 70 11.95 -3.24 -2.37
CA THR A 70 13.30 -3.79 -2.50
C THR A 70 14.23 -3.29 -1.42
N SER A 71 14.17 -2.00 -1.13
CA SER A 71 15.04 -1.36 -0.14
C SER A 71 14.44 -0.08 0.44
N ILE A 72 14.91 0.25 1.64
CA ILE A 72 14.79 1.57 2.26
C ILE A 72 16.21 2.02 2.56
N THR A 73 16.64 3.14 1.99
CA THR A 73 18.04 3.55 1.99
C THR A 73 18.19 5.00 2.39
N GLU A 74 19.01 5.28 3.40
CA GLU A 74 19.45 6.65 3.71
C GLU A 74 20.60 7.03 2.78
N LEU A 75 20.46 8.17 2.11
CA LEU A 75 21.48 8.75 1.26
C LEU A 75 22.00 10.05 1.88
N ASP A 76 23.30 10.32 1.75
CA ASP A 76 23.87 11.61 2.11
C ASP A 76 23.52 12.70 1.09
N ALA A 77 23.91 13.94 1.36
CA ALA A 77 23.66 15.09 0.47
C ALA A 77 24.31 14.95 -0.93
N LYS A 78 25.20 13.97 -1.14
CA LYS A 78 25.81 13.66 -2.44
C LYS A 78 25.15 12.46 -3.13
N GLY A 79 24.13 11.87 -2.52
CA GLY A 79 23.46 10.66 -3.02
C GLY A 79 24.19 9.36 -2.68
N ALA A 80 25.20 9.38 -1.81
CA ALA A 80 25.90 8.17 -1.40
C ALA A 80 25.15 7.44 -0.28
N THR A 81 25.09 6.11 -0.34
CA THR A 81 24.45 5.29 0.69
C THR A 81 25.15 5.43 2.04
N VAL A 82 24.38 5.87 3.04
CA VAL A 82 24.78 5.90 4.45
C VAL A 82 24.43 4.57 5.11
N VAL A 83 23.18 4.13 4.94
CA VAL A 83 22.69 2.85 5.45
C VAL A 83 21.52 2.36 4.59
N SER A 84 21.38 1.04 4.43
CA SER A 84 20.27 0.43 3.70
C SER A 84 19.65 -0.70 4.50
N VAL A 85 18.34 -0.86 4.34
CA VAL A 85 17.60 -2.08 4.67
C VAL A 85 17.22 -2.73 3.36
N ASP A 86 18.03 -3.71 2.95
CA ASP A 86 17.74 -4.52 1.77
C ASP A 86 17.00 -5.78 2.20
N LYS A 87 16.00 -6.18 1.42
CA LYS A 87 15.19 -7.39 1.70
C LYS A 87 14.62 -7.30 3.12
N ILE A 88 13.55 -6.52 3.28
CA ILE A 88 12.78 -6.41 4.54
C ILE A 88 12.32 -7.83 4.92
N LYS A 89 13.17 -8.52 5.68
CA LYS A 89 13.01 -9.91 6.03
C LYS A 89 12.30 -9.96 7.37
N PRO A 90 11.20 -10.69 7.48
CA PRO A 90 10.68 -11.01 8.78
C PRO A 90 11.63 -11.83 9.63
N LYS A 91 11.73 -11.45 10.91
CA LYS A 91 11.86 -12.46 11.96
C LYS A 91 10.50 -13.06 12.35
N GLN A 92 9.37 -12.37 12.08
CA GLN A 92 7.98 -12.78 12.43
C GLN A 92 6.88 -12.02 11.63
N SER A 93 7.03 -11.73 10.32
CA SER A 93 5.96 -11.05 9.55
C SER A 93 4.98 -12.08 9.02
N ASP A 94 3.72 -11.87 9.35
CA ASP A 94 2.61 -12.29 8.51
C ASP A 94 1.89 -11.01 8.11
N TRP A 95 1.37 -10.98 6.88
CA TRP A 95 0.35 -10.00 6.55
C TRP A 95 -0.80 -10.20 7.54
N THR A 96 -1.34 -9.11 8.11
CA THR A 96 -2.47 -9.24 9.02
C THR A 96 -3.65 -9.94 8.32
N ALA A 97 -4.56 -10.53 9.09
CA ALA A 97 -5.83 -10.97 8.53
C ALA A 97 -6.49 -9.83 7.75
N ILE A 98 -7.11 -10.16 6.61
CA ILE A 98 -7.85 -9.18 5.83
C ILE A 98 -9.07 -8.76 6.66
N THR A 99 -9.22 -7.46 6.88
CA THR A 99 -10.39 -6.86 7.52
C THR A 99 -11.16 -6.05 6.49
N THR A 100 -12.47 -5.87 6.71
CA THR A 100 -13.30 -5.00 5.87
C THR A 100 -13.83 -3.85 6.72
N SER A 101 -13.75 -2.64 6.19
CA SER A 101 -14.29 -1.41 6.77
C SER A 101 -15.04 -0.62 5.71
N VAL A 102 -15.65 0.50 6.10
CA VAL A 102 -16.31 1.43 5.18
C VAL A 102 -15.55 2.76 5.22
N VAL A 103 -15.13 3.25 4.06
CA VAL A 103 -14.49 4.56 3.87
C VAL A 103 -15.35 5.33 2.87
N ASP A 104 -15.90 6.48 3.30
CA ASP A 104 -16.79 7.31 2.48
C ASP A 104 -17.94 6.55 1.80
N GLY A 105 -18.53 5.59 2.52
CA GLY A 105 -19.63 4.75 2.03
C GLY A 105 -19.20 3.57 1.16
N VAL A 106 -17.90 3.42 0.88
CA VAL A 106 -17.34 2.33 0.08
C VAL A 106 -16.75 1.25 0.98
N ASN A 107 -17.07 -0.01 0.72
CA ASN A 107 -16.42 -1.13 1.39
C ASN A 107 -14.94 -1.23 0.96
N VAL A 108 -14.04 -1.31 1.93
CA VAL A 108 -12.60 -1.42 1.72
C VAL A 108 -12.09 -2.65 2.44
N SER A 109 -11.37 -3.51 1.73
CA SER A 109 -10.70 -4.67 2.32
C SER A 109 -9.21 -4.41 2.46
N SER A 110 -8.69 -4.52 3.68
CA SER A 110 -7.32 -4.13 4.00
C SER A 110 -6.53 -5.21 4.71
N THR A 111 -5.22 -5.24 4.45
CA THR A 111 -4.24 -6.06 5.19
C THR A 111 -2.95 -5.27 5.33
N THR A 112 -2.20 -5.49 6.41
CA THR A 112 -0.97 -4.76 6.69
C THR A 112 0.19 -5.72 6.84
N PHE A 113 1.28 -5.45 6.12
CA PHE A 113 2.58 -6.03 6.40
C PHE A 113 3.26 -5.20 7.49
N VAL A 114 3.66 -5.85 8.59
CA VAL A 114 4.34 -5.21 9.72
C VAL A 114 5.75 -5.78 9.85
N ALA A 115 6.75 -4.90 9.88
CA ALA A 115 8.12 -5.27 10.15
C ALA A 115 8.82 -4.27 11.06
N ALA A 116 9.85 -4.77 11.75
CA ALA A 116 10.70 -3.98 12.62
C ALA A 116 12.19 -4.17 12.24
N PRO A 117 12.62 -3.78 11.03
CA PRO A 117 14.00 -3.93 10.60
C PRO A 117 14.97 -3.18 11.53
N THR A 118 16.18 -3.71 11.61
CA THR A 118 17.27 -3.13 12.39
C THR A 118 18.25 -2.43 11.45
N VAL A 119 18.61 -1.19 11.75
CA VAL A 119 19.32 -0.28 10.85
C VAL A 119 20.60 0.25 11.51
N GLY A 120 21.69 0.27 10.73
CA GLY A 120 22.97 0.87 11.11
C GLY A 120 23.76 0.06 12.13
N SER A 121 24.96 0.54 12.45
CA SER A 121 25.87 -0.11 13.41
C SER A 121 25.36 -0.11 14.85
N THR A 122 24.45 0.81 15.18
CA THR A 122 23.81 0.91 16.50
C THR A 122 22.61 -0.02 16.67
N ASN A 123 22.27 -0.80 15.64
CA ASN A 123 21.11 -1.69 15.63
C ASN A 123 19.80 -0.97 16.02
N THR A 124 19.56 0.20 15.42
CA THR A 124 18.32 0.95 15.68
C THR A 124 17.14 0.21 15.07
N VAL A 125 16.10 -0.04 15.87
CA VAL A 125 14.85 -0.65 15.38
C VAL A 125 14.00 0.42 14.72
N VAL A 126 13.63 0.19 13.47
CA VAL A 126 12.72 1.01 12.67
C VAL A 126 11.41 0.25 12.53
N ASN A 127 10.27 0.90 12.71
CA ASN A 127 8.99 0.28 12.38
C ASN A 127 8.64 0.60 10.93
N PHE A 128 8.26 -0.43 10.18
CA PHE A 128 7.81 -0.35 8.81
C PHE A 128 6.45 -1.04 8.68
N ASN A 129 5.44 -0.30 8.26
CA ASN A 129 4.14 -0.85 7.90
C ASN A 129 3.84 -0.56 6.44
N LEU A 130 3.33 -1.58 5.73
CA LEU A 130 2.75 -1.43 4.41
C LEU A 130 1.31 -1.93 4.46
N THR A 131 0.34 -1.02 4.43
CA THR A 131 -1.08 -1.37 4.41
C THR A 131 -1.59 -1.36 2.99
N ALA A 132 -2.06 -2.51 2.50
CA ALA A 132 -2.77 -2.63 1.24
C ALA A 132 -4.28 -2.51 1.49
N SER A 133 -4.98 -1.71 0.69
CA SER A 133 -6.43 -1.48 0.78
C SER A 133 -7.05 -1.55 -0.61
N ILE A 134 -8.01 -2.46 -0.80
CA ILE A 134 -8.73 -2.66 -2.06
C ILE A 134 -10.13 -2.09 -1.90
N TYR A 135 -10.47 -1.12 -2.75
CA TYR A 135 -11.75 -0.42 -2.72
C TYR A 135 -12.76 -1.17 -3.59
N GLN A 136 -13.96 -1.46 -3.05
CA GLN A 136 -15.01 -2.18 -3.77
C GLN A 136 -15.88 -1.26 -4.65
N GLY A 137 -15.63 0.04 -4.63
CA GLY A 137 -16.31 1.08 -5.42
C GLY A 137 -15.40 2.29 -5.56
N ASP A 138 -15.79 3.25 -6.41
CA ASP A 138 -15.04 4.49 -6.58
C ASP A 138 -15.09 5.31 -5.29
N ALA A 139 -13.93 5.78 -4.82
CA ALA A 139 -13.81 6.60 -3.63
C ALA A 139 -12.92 7.81 -3.89
N THR A 140 -13.09 8.84 -3.06
CA THR A 140 -12.20 9.99 -3.01
C THR A 140 -11.65 10.09 -1.60
N VAL A 141 -10.36 9.83 -1.42
CA VAL A 141 -9.72 9.79 -0.09
C VAL A 141 -8.89 11.04 0.15
N GLN A 142 -8.94 11.56 1.37
CA GLN A 142 -8.09 12.69 1.74
C GLN A 142 -6.68 12.24 2.10
N TYR A 143 -5.69 12.95 1.56
CA TYR A 143 -4.28 12.78 1.86
C TYR A 143 -3.62 14.16 2.03
N GLY A 144 -3.37 14.57 3.28
CA GLY A 144 -2.92 15.94 3.56
C GLY A 144 -3.99 16.97 3.18
N ASP A 145 -3.63 17.94 2.34
CA ASP A 145 -4.55 18.97 1.82
C ASP A 145 -5.22 18.60 0.49
N GLN A 146 -5.05 17.36 0.00
CA GLN A 146 -5.57 16.95 -1.30
C GLN A 146 -6.46 15.72 -1.23
N SER A 147 -7.26 15.59 -2.28
CA SER A 147 -8.12 14.45 -2.51
C SER A 147 -7.53 13.57 -3.60
N LEU A 148 -7.36 12.27 -3.30
CA LEU A 148 -6.92 11.26 -4.24
C LEU A 148 -8.14 10.45 -4.70
N SER A 149 -8.31 10.34 -6.02
CA SER A 149 -9.31 9.44 -6.58
C SER A 149 -8.80 8.00 -6.51
N VAL A 150 -9.63 7.10 -5.99
CA VAL A 150 -9.34 5.66 -5.91
C VAL A 150 -10.44 4.92 -6.65
N PRO A 151 -10.17 4.43 -7.87
CA PRO A 151 -11.15 3.69 -8.63
C PRO A 151 -11.56 2.38 -7.95
N ALA A 152 -12.77 1.92 -8.25
CA ALA A 152 -13.25 0.61 -7.87
C ALA A 152 -12.25 -0.48 -8.34
N GLY A 153 -11.87 -1.36 -7.42
CA GLY A 153 -10.92 -2.44 -7.68
C GLY A 153 -9.45 -2.00 -7.67
N ALA A 154 -9.15 -0.72 -7.47
CA ALA A 154 -7.77 -0.27 -7.27
C ALA A 154 -7.25 -0.66 -5.88
N LEU A 155 -5.93 -0.86 -5.81
CA LEU A 155 -5.19 -1.06 -4.58
C LEU A 155 -4.52 0.25 -4.18
N LYS A 156 -4.99 0.87 -3.10
CA LYS A 156 -4.24 1.92 -2.41
C LYS A 156 -3.26 1.23 -1.46
N PHE A 157 -1.99 1.63 -1.46
CA PHE A 157 -1.04 1.17 -0.47
C PHE A 157 -0.46 2.32 0.33
N THR A 158 -0.39 2.13 1.65
CA THR A 158 0.08 3.11 2.60
C THR A 158 1.39 2.64 3.19
N VAL A 159 2.41 3.47 3.12
CA VAL A 159 3.73 3.24 3.72
C VAL A 159 3.88 4.12 4.95
N ASP A 160 4.05 3.48 6.11
CA ASP A 160 4.42 4.17 7.34
C ASP A 160 5.81 3.73 7.80
N ILE A 161 6.69 4.71 8.04
CA ILE A 161 8.03 4.49 8.58
C ILE A 161 8.18 5.32 9.85
N SER A 162 8.62 4.71 10.94
CA SER A 162 8.93 5.45 12.17
C SER A 162 10.20 4.94 12.85
N GLY A 163 10.82 5.82 13.64
CA GLY A 163 12.04 5.50 14.37
C GLY A 163 13.31 5.53 13.51
N TRP A 164 13.25 5.98 12.26
CA TRP A 164 14.45 6.19 11.45
C TRP A 164 15.32 7.29 12.07
N LYS A 165 16.57 6.96 12.39
CA LYS A 165 17.54 7.87 13.00
C LYS A 165 18.54 8.30 11.94
N PHE A 166 18.25 9.42 11.26
CA PHE A 166 19.18 9.98 10.29
C PHE A 166 20.52 10.33 10.93
N THR A 167 21.60 10.02 10.21
CA THR A 167 22.96 10.38 10.63
C THR A 167 23.17 11.89 10.53
N ASN A 168 22.51 12.54 9.57
CA ASN A 168 22.53 13.99 9.37
C ASN A 168 21.15 14.46 8.85
N THR A 169 20.70 15.64 9.26
CA THR A 169 19.42 16.21 8.80
C THR A 169 19.42 16.60 7.32
N ALA A 170 20.59 16.75 6.70
CA ALA A 170 20.73 16.95 5.25
C ALA A 170 20.60 15.65 4.44
N ASN A 171 20.55 14.49 5.10
CA ASN A 171 20.36 13.20 4.43
C ASN A 171 18.91 13.02 4.00
N THR A 172 18.69 12.10 3.07
CA THR A 172 17.38 11.76 2.52
C THR A 172 17.08 10.30 2.72
N LEU A 173 15.80 9.92 2.67
CA LEU A 173 15.36 8.52 2.67
C LEU A 173 14.83 8.16 1.30
N THR A 174 15.30 7.06 0.73
CA THR A 174 14.81 6.53 -0.54
C THR A 174 14.04 5.25 -0.28
N LEU A 175 12.78 5.18 -0.74
CA LEU A 175 12.01 3.96 -0.82
C LEU A 175 12.03 3.47 -2.26
N ALA A 176 12.57 2.27 -2.49
CA ALA A 176 12.59 1.65 -3.81
C ALA A 176 11.59 0.49 -3.87
N VAL A 177 10.78 0.48 -4.93
CA VAL A 177 9.87 -0.62 -5.25
C VAL A 177 10.13 -1.14 -6.64
N LEU A 178 10.19 -2.45 -6.80
CA LEU A 178 10.17 -3.09 -8.10
C LEU A 178 8.74 -3.09 -8.63
N LEU A 179 8.56 -2.60 -9.86
CA LEU A 179 7.31 -2.63 -10.60
C LEU A 179 7.41 -3.63 -11.74
N ASP A 180 6.43 -4.54 -11.82
CA ASP A 180 6.28 -5.47 -12.93
C ASP A 180 4.80 -5.50 -13.36
N ALA A 181 4.57 -5.61 -14.65
CA ALA A 181 3.24 -5.66 -15.23
C ALA A 181 3.22 -6.64 -16.40
N LYS A 182 2.16 -7.44 -16.48
CA LYS A 182 1.92 -8.36 -17.60
C LYS A 182 0.48 -8.23 -18.06
N GLY A 183 0.30 -8.26 -19.37
CA GLY A 183 -1.01 -8.43 -19.98
C GLY A 183 -1.50 -9.87 -19.85
N PRO A 184 -2.69 -10.17 -20.40
CA PRO A 184 -3.26 -11.52 -20.38
C PRO A 184 -2.31 -12.56 -20.94
N ASN A 185 -2.34 -13.77 -20.38
CA ASN A 185 -1.49 -14.92 -20.72
C ASN A 185 0.02 -14.61 -20.63
N GLY A 186 0.41 -13.71 -19.72
CA GLY A 186 1.82 -13.34 -19.51
C GLY A 186 2.41 -12.50 -20.64
N LYS A 187 1.58 -11.89 -21.50
CA LYS A 187 2.02 -10.99 -22.56
C LYS A 187 2.89 -9.87 -21.96
N ALA A 188 4.10 -9.70 -22.50
CA ALA A 188 4.97 -8.59 -22.11
C ALA A 188 4.31 -7.25 -22.47
N LEU A 189 4.40 -6.30 -21.54
CA LEU A 189 4.01 -4.91 -21.74
C LEU A 189 5.25 -4.03 -21.83
N ASP A 190 5.05 -2.78 -22.22
CA ASP A 190 6.09 -1.77 -22.12
C ASP A 190 6.52 -1.61 -20.66
N LYS A 191 7.77 -1.21 -20.44
CA LYS A 191 8.28 -0.97 -19.10
C LYS A 191 7.51 0.20 -18.46
N PRO A 192 7.27 0.15 -17.14
CA PRO A 192 6.71 1.27 -16.40
C PRO A 192 7.44 2.57 -16.73
N LYS A 193 6.69 3.63 -17.01
CA LYS A 193 7.25 4.94 -17.34
C LYS A 193 6.38 6.04 -16.75
N LYS A 194 7.00 7.13 -16.34
CA LYS A 194 6.24 8.33 -15.95
C LYS A 194 5.48 8.84 -17.18
N LYS A 195 4.20 9.14 -17.02
CA LYS A 195 3.46 9.84 -18.05
C LYS A 195 3.98 11.29 -18.07
N SER A 196 4.40 11.77 -19.23
CA SER A 196 4.75 13.18 -19.37
C SER A 196 3.49 14.00 -19.07
N ASN A 197 3.58 14.92 -18.13
CA ASN A 197 2.56 15.96 -17.99
C ASN A 197 2.54 16.69 -19.34
N SER A 198 1.46 16.52 -20.09
CA SER A 198 1.27 17.27 -21.34
C SER A 198 1.31 18.74 -21.02
N THR A 199 1.95 19.51 -21.88
CA THR A 199 2.31 20.94 -21.71
C THR A 199 1.10 21.88 -21.50
N ASP A 200 -0.12 21.35 -21.52
CA ASP A 200 -1.38 22.07 -21.31
C ASP A 200 -1.99 21.89 -19.90
N ASP A 201 -1.50 20.94 -19.07
CA ASP A 201 -1.98 20.75 -17.69
C ASP A 201 -0.84 20.97 -16.69
N SER A 202 -0.55 22.27 -16.52
CA SER A 202 -0.09 22.98 -15.32
C SER A 202 1.05 22.40 -14.47
N GLU A 203 1.98 23.30 -14.13
CA GLU A 203 3.11 23.22 -13.18
C GLU A 203 2.72 22.85 -11.72
N THR A 204 1.61 22.15 -11.50
CA THR A 204 1.00 21.87 -10.20
C THR A 204 0.41 20.46 -10.10
N ALA A 205 0.75 19.54 -11.00
CA ALA A 205 0.25 18.16 -10.91
C ALA A 205 0.67 17.55 -9.58
N THR A 206 -0.30 17.38 -8.69
CA THR A 206 -0.04 16.98 -7.31
C THR A 206 0.10 15.46 -7.15
N VAL A 207 -0.30 14.73 -8.18
CA VAL A 207 -0.16 13.29 -8.35
C VAL A 207 0.61 13.04 -9.63
N GLU A 208 1.61 12.17 -9.54
CA GLU A 208 2.38 11.70 -10.67
C GLU A 208 1.86 10.32 -11.12
N ARG A 209 1.50 10.19 -12.40
CA ARG A 209 1.05 8.91 -12.96
C ARG A 209 2.20 8.17 -13.64
N VAL A 210 2.38 6.92 -13.24
CA VAL A 210 3.23 5.92 -13.90
C VAL A 210 2.35 5.01 -14.74
N ASP A 211 2.56 5.03 -16.06
CA ASP A 211 1.92 4.13 -17.01
C ASP A 211 2.63 2.77 -16.97
N MET A 212 1.87 1.70 -16.70
CA MET A 212 2.35 0.31 -16.64
C MET A 212 1.84 -0.52 -17.84
N GLY A 213 1.18 0.12 -18.82
CA GLY A 213 0.63 -0.50 -20.02
C GLY A 213 -0.73 -1.17 -19.82
N ASP A 214 -1.46 -1.40 -20.91
CA ASP A 214 -2.78 -2.06 -20.90
C ASP A 214 -3.78 -1.44 -19.90
N SER A 215 -3.80 -0.09 -19.86
CA SER A 215 -4.59 0.75 -18.95
C SER A 215 -4.23 0.61 -17.45
N MET A 216 -3.19 -0.16 -17.11
CA MET A 216 -2.70 -0.26 -15.74
C MET A 216 -1.82 0.94 -15.40
N PHE A 217 -1.97 1.46 -14.19
CA PHE A 217 -1.27 2.64 -13.74
C PHE A 217 -0.91 2.57 -12.26
N MET A 218 0.07 3.38 -11.86
CA MET A 218 0.30 3.77 -10.48
C MET A 218 0.27 5.29 -10.37
N ASP A 219 -0.59 5.80 -9.50
CA ASP A 219 -0.69 7.21 -9.13
C ASP A 219 0.04 7.43 -7.81
N ALA A 220 1.03 8.32 -7.82
CA ALA A 220 1.92 8.59 -6.71
C ALA A 220 1.83 10.07 -6.31
N PRO A 221 1.40 10.41 -5.08
CA PRO A 221 1.41 11.79 -4.61
C PRO A 221 2.80 12.42 -4.68
N THR A 222 2.89 13.69 -5.03
CA THR A 222 4.17 14.42 -5.14
C THR A 222 4.70 14.94 -3.79
N TYR A 223 4.06 14.55 -2.69
CA TYR A 223 4.41 14.91 -1.32
C TYR A 223 4.19 13.72 -0.38
N ALA A 224 4.83 13.80 0.78
CA ALA A 224 4.64 12.90 1.91
C ALA A 224 4.17 13.67 3.15
N ILE A 225 3.61 12.97 4.13
CA ILE A 225 3.37 13.56 5.47
C ILE A 225 4.54 13.17 6.36
N LEU A 226 5.44 14.13 6.61
CA LEU A 226 6.62 13.99 7.46
C LEU A 226 6.35 14.66 8.80
N ASP A 227 6.41 13.89 9.90
CA ASP A 227 6.12 14.37 11.26
C ASP A 227 4.77 15.10 11.39
N GLY A 228 3.77 14.67 10.61
CA GLY A 228 2.44 15.30 10.55
C GLY A 228 2.35 16.54 9.65
N THR A 229 3.43 16.88 8.95
CA THR A 229 3.50 18.03 8.04
C THR A 229 3.64 17.57 6.60
N GLN A 230 2.81 18.09 5.71
CA GLN A 230 2.91 17.86 4.28
C GLN A 230 4.21 18.46 3.73
N THR A 231 5.02 17.63 3.06
CA THR A 231 6.33 17.99 2.54
C THR A 231 6.50 17.38 1.14
N ASN A 232 6.87 18.20 0.16
CA ASN A 232 7.12 17.72 -1.20
C ASN A 232 8.22 16.65 -1.21
N LEU A 233 8.08 15.68 -2.10
CA LEU A 233 9.16 14.75 -2.39
C LEU A 233 10.36 15.52 -2.94
N ILE A 234 11.56 15.11 -2.54
CA ILE A 234 12.80 15.63 -3.13
C ILE A 234 12.91 15.17 -4.58
N ASN A 235 12.56 13.92 -4.82
CA ASN A 235 12.56 13.32 -6.14
C ASN A 235 11.64 12.09 -6.18
N SER A 236 11.24 11.74 -7.38
CA SER A 236 10.62 10.47 -7.73
C SER A 236 11.22 10.03 -9.07
N SER A 237 11.50 8.75 -9.28
CA SER A 237 12.12 8.32 -10.54
C SER A 237 11.77 6.89 -10.91
N VAL A 238 11.73 6.64 -12.22
CA VAL A 238 11.75 5.28 -12.76
C VAL A 238 13.22 4.95 -13.06
N VAL A 239 13.73 3.91 -12.41
CA VAL A 239 15.11 3.44 -12.55
C VAL A 239 15.10 2.06 -13.18
N VAL A 240 15.79 1.90 -14.32
CA VAL A 240 15.93 0.60 -14.99
C VAL A 240 17.34 0.07 -14.74
N SER A 241 17.44 -1.07 -14.08
CA SER A 241 18.73 -1.71 -13.76
C SER A 241 18.62 -3.23 -13.91
N GLY A 242 19.59 -3.86 -14.58
CA GLY A 242 19.62 -5.32 -14.70
C GLY A 242 18.41 -5.96 -15.40
N GLY A 243 17.61 -5.19 -16.15
CA GLY A 243 16.37 -5.64 -16.77
C GLY A 243 15.12 -5.32 -15.95
N ASP A 244 15.27 -5.15 -14.65
CA ASP A 244 14.24 -4.76 -13.70
C ASP A 244 13.91 -3.27 -13.79
N THR A 245 12.67 -2.91 -13.46
CA THR A 245 12.19 -1.51 -13.41
C THR A 245 11.76 -1.19 -12.00
N SER A 246 12.51 -0.32 -11.34
CA SER A 246 12.18 0.18 -10.01
C SER A 246 11.54 1.57 -10.11
N PHE A 247 10.64 1.86 -9.19
CA PHE A 247 10.23 3.22 -8.89
C PHE A 247 10.79 3.62 -7.52
N GLU A 248 11.43 4.79 -7.47
CA GLU A 248 12.07 5.30 -6.28
C GLU A 248 11.40 6.62 -5.86
N TRP A 249 11.06 6.73 -4.57
CA TRP A 249 10.64 7.98 -3.95
C TRP A 249 11.71 8.44 -2.97
N VAL A 250 12.10 9.71 -3.06
CA VAL A 250 13.11 10.32 -2.20
C VAL A 250 12.45 11.36 -1.31
N PHE A 251 12.54 11.13 0.00
CA PHE A 251 11.95 11.95 1.05
C PHE A 251 13.03 12.72 1.79
N SER A 252 12.72 13.94 2.21
CA SER A 252 13.54 14.68 3.19
C SER A 252 13.65 13.93 4.51
N SER A 253 14.68 14.26 5.30
CA SER A 253 14.78 13.72 6.66
C SER A 253 13.57 14.11 7.53
N PHE A 254 13.25 13.23 8.49
CA PHE A 254 12.16 13.41 9.44
C PHE A 254 12.60 12.88 10.82
N THR A 255 11.85 13.23 11.87
CA THR A 255 12.23 12.95 13.26
C THR A 255 11.41 11.85 13.92
N LYS A 256 10.16 11.67 13.49
CA LYS A 256 9.19 10.73 14.09
C LYS A 256 8.64 9.78 13.04
N THR A 257 8.00 10.30 12.00
CA THR A 257 7.17 9.51 11.10
C THR A 257 7.22 10.00 9.66
N LEU A 258 7.19 9.06 8.74
CA LEU A 258 6.84 9.26 7.33
C LEU A 258 5.57 8.48 7.03
N HIS A 259 4.64 9.10 6.31
CA HIS A 259 3.41 8.48 5.83
C HIS A 259 3.20 8.82 4.35
N TYR A 260 2.97 7.82 3.51
CA TYR A 260 2.91 7.96 2.05
C TYR A 260 1.92 6.99 1.37
N ASP A 261 1.10 7.50 0.45
CA ASP A 261 -0.15 6.84 0.01
C ASP A 261 -0.36 6.75 -1.52
N PRO A 262 0.38 5.90 -2.27
CA PRO A 262 0.10 5.71 -3.70
C PRO A 262 -1.11 4.80 -3.97
N VAL A 263 -1.60 4.87 -5.21
CA VAL A 263 -2.70 4.06 -5.74
C VAL A 263 -2.22 3.29 -6.96
N LEU A 264 -2.55 2.00 -7.03
CA LEU A 264 -2.24 1.10 -8.14
C LEU A 264 -3.57 0.57 -8.70
N GLY A 265 -3.82 0.74 -9.99
CA GLY A 265 -5.14 0.45 -10.56
C GLY A 265 -5.14 0.21 -12.05
N GLU A 266 -6.35 0.03 -12.59
CA GLU A 266 -6.62 -0.01 -14.01
C GLU A 266 -7.65 1.06 -14.34
N ASP A 267 -7.38 1.86 -15.38
CA ASP A 267 -8.39 2.75 -15.94
C ASP A 267 -9.45 1.89 -16.63
N THR A 268 -10.66 1.82 -16.06
CA THR A 268 -11.83 1.19 -16.67
C THR A 268 -12.38 2.07 -17.78
N SER A 269 -11.60 2.27 -18.84
CA SER A 269 -12.15 2.78 -20.10
C SER A 269 -13.06 1.70 -20.68
N THR A 270 -14.31 1.68 -20.24
CA THR A 270 -15.37 1.01 -20.98
C THR A 270 -15.37 1.67 -22.35
N SER A 271 -14.81 0.98 -23.35
CA SER A 271 -15.03 1.32 -24.75
C SER A 271 -16.50 1.06 -25.03
N ALA A 272 -17.37 1.95 -24.56
CA ALA A 272 -18.75 2.03 -24.97
C ALA A 272 -18.71 2.34 -26.47
N SER A 273 -18.81 1.29 -27.26
CA SER A 273 -19.11 1.40 -28.68
C SER A 273 -20.49 2.04 -28.73
N SER A 274 -20.53 3.34 -28.96
CA SER A 274 -21.75 4.13 -29.10
C SER A 274 -22.44 3.70 -30.39
N SER A 275 -23.25 2.65 -30.32
CA SER A 275 -24.35 2.48 -31.27
C SER A 275 -25.36 3.58 -30.98
N GLY A 276 -25.27 4.64 -31.78
CA GLY A 276 -26.17 5.77 -31.73
C GLY A 276 -27.63 5.32 -31.79
N SER A 277 -28.40 5.76 -30.80
CA SER A 277 -29.86 5.83 -30.89
C SER A 277 -30.28 7.15 -30.28
N SER A 278 -30.50 8.09 -31.18
CA SER A 278 -31.09 9.40 -30.96
C SER A 278 -32.50 9.25 -30.38
N ALA A 279 -32.71 9.77 -29.17
CA ALA A 279 -34.03 10.11 -28.67
C ALA A 279 -33.95 11.45 -27.95
N SER A 280 -34.44 12.47 -28.65
CA SER A 280 -34.70 13.81 -28.12
C SER A 280 -35.88 13.74 -27.15
N ALA A 281 -35.72 14.30 -25.94
CA ALA A 281 -36.85 14.78 -25.15
C ALA A 281 -36.41 15.89 -24.19
N SER A 282 -37.23 16.92 -24.17
CA SER A 282 -37.00 18.27 -23.69
C SER A 282 -37.13 18.43 -22.18
N ALA A 283 -36.33 19.36 -21.64
CA ALA A 283 -36.55 20.29 -20.53
C ALA A 283 -37.62 19.98 -19.46
N SER A 284 -37.20 20.01 -18.18
CA SER A 284 -37.83 20.88 -17.20
C SER A 284 -36.87 21.21 -16.04
N SER A 285 -36.83 22.50 -15.73
CA SER A 285 -36.14 23.15 -14.63
C SER A 285 -36.92 23.04 -13.32
N SER A 286 -36.26 22.70 -12.22
CA SER A 286 -36.59 23.28 -10.91
C SER A 286 -35.39 23.16 -9.98
N GLY A 287 -34.93 24.31 -9.51
CA GLY A 287 -33.88 24.41 -8.50
C GLY A 287 -34.41 24.11 -7.11
N SER A 288 -33.51 23.70 -6.23
CA SER A 288 -33.61 23.93 -4.79
C SER A 288 -32.20 23.86 -4.21
N GLU A 289 -31.73 25.01 -3.76
CA GLU A 289 -30.57 25.16 -2.90
C GLU A 289 -30.85 24.49 -1.55
N SER A 290 -29.91 23.69 -1.05
CA SER A 290 -29.86 23.35 0.36
C SER A 290 -28.40 23.18 0.80
N SER A 291 -27.98 24.13 1.62
CA SER A 291 -26.75 24.14 2.41
C SER A 291 -26.72 23.01 3.44
N SER A 292 -25.59 22.31 3.57
CA SER A 292 -25.28 21.53 4.77
C SER A 292 -23.77 21.40 5.02
N THR A 293 -23.31 22.28 5.91
CA THR A 293 -22.33 22.06 7.00
C THR A 293 -21.30 20.93 6.87
N SER A 294 -20.06 21.37 6.71
CA SER A 294 -18.80 20.67 6.89
C SER A 294 -18.68 20.08 8.31
N SER A 295 -18.44 18.78 8.42
CA SER A 295 -18.03 18.13 9.67
C SER A 295 -16.58 17.67 9.53
N ALA A 296 -15.65 18.44 10.10
CA ALA A 296 -14.27 18.03 10.26
C ALA A 296 -14.19 17.04 11.43
N SER A 297 -14.10 15.74 11.12
CA SER A 297 -13.85 14.70 12.11
C SER A 297 -12.38 14.74 12.54
N LYS A 298 -12.15 15.20 13.77
CA LYS A 298 -10.87 15.07 14.47
C LYS A 298 -10.60 13.58 14.70
N LEU A 299 -9.60 13.01 14.03
CA LEU A 299 -9.06 11.69 14.37
C LEU A 299 -8.30 11.80 15.70
N SER A 300 -8.94 11.34 16.78
CA SER A 300 -8.31 11.12 18.08
C SER A 300 -7.52 9.82 18.03
N LEU A 301 -6.19 9.91 17.97
CA LEU A 301 -5.30 8.78 18.25
C LEU A 301 -5.33 8.50 19.76
N SER A 302 -6.17 7.57 20.18
CA SER A 302 -6.15 7.05 21.54
C SER A 302 -6.56 5.58 21.55
N GLY A 303 -5.61 4.71 21.89
CA GLY A 303 -5.90 3.41 22.47
C GLY A 303 -5.38 2.19 21.72
N LEU A 304 -4.08 1.91 21.85
CA LEU A 304 -3.63 0.53 21.98
C LEU A 304 -3.02 0.40 23.37
N ALA A 305 -3.86 -0.06 24.30
CA ALA A 305 -3.48 -0.41 25.65
C ALA A 305 -2.50 -1.59 25.59
N ALA A 306 -1.36 -1.39 26.24
CA ALA A 306 -0.43 -2.44 26.58
C ALA A 306 -1.11 -3.42 27.55
N THR A 307 -1.39 -4.64 27.10
CA THR A 307 -1.65 -5.75 28.01
C THR A 307 -0.32 -6.35 28.44
N CYS A 308 0.15 -5.88 29.59
CA CYS A 308 1.07 -6.63 30.45
C CYS A 308 0.44 -7.98 30.81
N LEU A 309 1.21 -9.07 30.71
CA LEU A 309 1.06 -10.20 31.61
C LEU A 309 2.43 -10.54 32.17
N ALA A 310 2.67 -10.08 33.39
CA ALA A 310 3.78 -10.50 34.24
C ALA A 310 3.31 -11.64 35.14
N MET A 311 4.01 -12.78 35.10
CA MET A 311 4.16 -13.79 36.15
C MET A 311 5.35 -14.64 35.72
N LEU A 312 6.32 -15.05 36.53
CA LEU A 312 6.52 -14.99 37.97
C LEU A 312 8.03 -15.19 38.19
N ALA A 313 8.60 -14.42 39.10
CA ALA A 313 10.00 -14.55 39.49
C ALA A 313 10.15 -15.62 40.58
N TYR A 314 11.37 -16.19 40.63
CA TYR A 314 12.01 -16.82 41.80
C TYR A 314 11.48 -18.17 42.32
N ASN A 315 12.34 -19.18 42.24
CA ASN A 315 12.82 -19.87 43.43
C ASN A 315 14.34 -20.14 43.31
N PHE A 316 15.03 -19.88 44.42
CA PHE A 316 16.46 -20.03 44.67
C PHE A 316 16.91 -21.51 44.77
N PHE A 317 18.23 -21.69 44.63
CA PHE A 317 19.07 -22.89 44.72
C PHE A 317 19.29 -23.68 43.42
#